data_AF-A0A8D8RV70-F1
#
_entry.id   AF-A0A8D8RV70-F1
#
_cell.length_a   1.000
_cell.length_b   1.000
_cell.length_c   1.000
_cell.angle_alpha   90.00
_cell.angle_beta   90.00
_cell.angle_gamma   90.00
#
_symmetry.space_group_name_H-M   'P 1'
#
loop_
_entity.id
_entity.type
_entity.pdbx_description
1 polymer ?
#
loop_
_entity_poly.entity_id
_entity_poly.type
_entity_poly.pdbx_seq_one_letter_code
_entity_poly.pdbx_strand_id
1 'polypeptide(L)'
;MDLLLDAAFFQMELKCLRAWQSIVDNLMSQEPATFRDLMTRVSLSQSNSLSIFSNKEQEYEQRALLLKKLAFVILCSETDQFHKHIPEITEKLSESLKLPTSVPGVQAQVFLCFRVLLLRMSPSNVTSMWPNIVSEMVQVFLLMEQDLSPDTDDNRRNQSSGGRATPPESVSSPTSPLPHYRGTAGSAGSASKSSSVLKKKPWRKSRGSPNNYNVAQAHGIETVGAASGAGSLQSSGEITTSSQESCRDSNRLSGLDWTWVMSSSNGTQPSQHPHWLQLQLAAVKLLDFALNLPAERLPQFQMYRWAFVGSADGASDSSDHLPSHSSEDFVPHVTRIANLMDLKFGPCSTSSPSLPSNSTIKSLQDLHPFFSHLGVGLQDPTKTKTIQDLEKDIEVDFLEPLPLK
;
A
#
# COMPACT_ATOMS: atom_id res chain seq x y z
N MET A 1 -15.01 -21.80 20.50
CA MET A 1 -14.14 -20.83 19.81
C MET A 1 -12.76 -21.38 19.47
N ASP A 2 -12.18 -22.21 20.33
CA ASP A 2 -10.74 -22.41 20.43
C ASP A 2 -10.10 -23.01 19.18
N LEU A 3 -10.80 -23.90 18.49
CA LEU A 3 -10.39 -24.44 17.18
C LEU A 3 -10.23 -23.35 16.11
N LEU A 4 -11.10 -22.33 16.07
CA LEU A 4 -10.96 -21.18 15.16
C LEU A 4 -9.76 -20.31 15.54
N LEU A 5 -9.34 -20.31 16.81
CA LEU A 5 -8.21 -19.54 17.31
C LEU A 5 -6.86 -20.26 17.18
N ASP A 6 -6.86 -21.56 16.88
CA ASP A 6 -5.65 -22.38 16.71
C ASP A 6 -4.70 -21.82 15.63
N ALA A 7 -3.39 -21.92 15.86
CA ALA A 7 -2.38 -21.39 14.94
C ALA A 7 -2.35 -22.13 13.58
N ALA A 8 -2.58 -23.44 13.57
CA ALA A 8 -2.61 -24.27 12.38
C ALA A 8 -4.01 -24.36 11.74
N PHE A 9 -5.01 -23.62 12.23
CA PHE A 9 -6.40 -23.67 11.73
C PHE A 9 -6.51 -23.62 10.21
N PHE A 10 -5.71 -22.78 9.54
CA PHE A 10 -5.76 -22.61 8.09
C PHE A 10 -5.00 -23.66 7.27
N GLN A 11 -4.31 -24.61 7.92
CA GLN A 11 -3.63 -25.74 7.27
C GLN A 11 -4.67 -26.82 6.92
N MET A 12 -5.51 -26.52 5.93
CA MET A 12 -6.63 -27.37 5.51
C MET A 12 -6.85 -27.32 3.99
N GLU A 13 -7.66 -28.24 3.46
CA GLU A 13 -8.13 -28.16 2.08
C GLU A 13 -9.29 -27.16 1.92
N LEU A 14 -9.45 -26.56 0.73
CA LEU A 14 -10.53 -25.62 0.42
C LEU A 14 -11.93 -26.16 0.76
N LYS A 15 -12.17 -27.47 0.55
CA LYS A 15 -13.45 -28.13 0.88
C LYS A 15 -13.76 -28.08 2.40
N CYS A 16 -12.73 -28.11 3.24
CA CYS A 16 -12.85 -27.97 4.69
C CYS A 16 -13.09 -26.52 5.08
N LEU A 17 -12.47 -25.57 4.39
CA LEU A 17 -12.67 -24.13 4.63
C LEU A 17 -14.12 -23.72 4.35
N ARG A 18 -14.71 -24.23 3.26
CA ARG A 18 -16.14 -24.07 2.94
C ARG A 18 -17.06 -24.63 4.04
N ALA A 19 -16.75 -25.79 4.60
CA ALA A 19 -17.52 -26.34 5.73
C ALA A 19 -17.36 -25.49 7.00
N TRP A 20 -16.16 -24.96 7.25
CA TRP A 20 -15.91 -24.04 8.37
C TRP A 20 -16.61 -22.69 8.22
N GLN A 21 -16.85 -22.18 7.01
CA GLN A 21 -17.62 -20.94 6.81
C GLN A 21 -19.00 -21.05 7.46
N SER A 22 -19.76 -22.12 7.18
CA SER A 22 -21.08 -22.34 7.76
C SER A 22 -21.05 -22.53 9.28
N ILE A 23 -19.98 -23.12 9.84
CA ILE A 23 -19.80 -23.31 11.29
C ILE A 23 -19.51 -21.96 11.98
N VAL A 24 -18.62 -21.15 11.40
CA VAL A 24 -18.21 -19.86 11.96
C VAL A 24 -19.33 -18.84 11.86
N ASP A 25 -20.06 -18.79 10.75
CA ASP A 25 -21.27 -17.98 10.62
C ASP A 25 -22.30 -18.33 11.71
N ASN A 26 -22.69 -19.60 11.84
CA ASN A 26 -23.64 -20.03 12.88
C ASN A 26 -23.18 -19.66 14.30
N LEU A 27 -21.88 -19.85 14.61
CA LEU A 27 -21.31 -19.48 15.90
C LEU A 27 -21.41 -17.96 16.16
N MET A 28 -21.01 -17.13 15.21
CA MET A 28 -20.97 -15.68 15.36
C MET A 28 -22.37 -15.04 15.33
N SER A 29 -23.29 -15.65 14.59
CA SER A 29 -24.71 -15.26 14.52
C SER A 29 -25.48 -15.61 15.80
N GLN A 30 -25.12 -16.70 16.50
CA GLN A 30 -25.77 -17.12 17.75
C GLN A 30 -25.12 -16.52 19.01
N GLU A 31 -23.81 -16.26 18.99
CA GLU A 31 -23.06 -15.73 20.13
C GLU A 31 -22.45 -14.34 19.85
N PRO A 32 -23.19 -13.23 19.97
CA PRO A 32 -22.65 -11.88 19.77
C PRO A 32 -21.60 -11.46 20.82
N ALA A 33 -21.39 -12.26 21.87
CA ALA A 33 -20.25 -12.12 22.78
C ALA A 33 -18.93 -12.58 22.13
N THR A 34 -19.00 -13.58 21.26
CA THR A 34 -17.87 -14.29 20.67
C THR A 34 -17.16 -13.45 19.60
N PHE A 35 -17.90 -12.65 18.83
CA PHE A 35 -17.32 -11.64 17.93
C PHE A 35 -16.58 -10.52 18.70
N ARG A 36 -17.16 -10.04 19.81
CA ARG A 36 -16.57 -8.98 20.65
C ARG A 36 -15.29 -9.44 21.35
N ASP A 37 -15.21 -10.70 21.78
CA ASP A 37 -13.98 -11.30 22.30
C ASP A 37 -12.86 -11.29 21.24
N LEU A 38 -13.17 -11.70 20.00
CA LEU A 38 -12.22 -11.62 18.88
C LEU A 38 -11.74 -10.18 18.62
N MET A 39 -12.63 -9.19 18.56
CA MET A 39 -12.27 -7.77 18.42
C MET A 39 -11.40 -7.27 19.57
N THR A 40 -11.69 -7.69 20.80
CA THR A 40 -10.88 -7.37 21.99
C THR A 40 -9.47 -7.95 21.86
N ARG A 41 -9.33 -9.19 21.38
CA ARG A 41 -8.03 -9.84 21.15
C ARG A 41 -7.22 -9.18 20.03
N VAL A 42 -7.85 -8.80 18.90
CA VAL A 42 -7.21 -8.01 17.82
C VAL A 42 -6.68 -6.67 18.34
N SER A 43 -7.32 -6.10 19.36
CA SER A 43 -6.96 -4.82 19.99
C SER A 43 -5.80 -4.91 20.98
N LEU A 44 -5.22 -6.09 21.25
CA LEU A 44 -4.17 -6.28 22.27
C LEU A 44 -2.81 -5.72 21.83
N SER A 45 -2.70 -4.39 21.86
CA SER A 45 -1.45 -3.68 22.08
C SER A 45 -1.12 -3.74 23.58
N GLN A 46 0.04 -4.33 23.92
CA GLN A 46 0.56 -4.62 25.27
C GLN A 46 -0.05 -5.87 25.95
N SER A 47 0.79 -6.89 26.08
CA SER A 47 0.64 -7.88 27.14
C SER A 47 0.96 -7.21 28.48
N ASN A 48 -0.01 -7.09 29.39
CA ASN A 48 0.20 -6.58 30.76
C ASN A 48 0.96 -7.58 31.69
N SER A 49 1.75 -8.48 31.12
CA SER A 49 2.73 -9.29 31.82
C SER A 49 4.08 -8.57 31.87
N LEU A 50 4.79 -8.68 33.00
CA LEU A 50 6.18 -8.22 33.14
C LEU A 50 7.17 -9.16 32.42
N SER A 51 6.86 -9.51 31.18
CA SER A 51 7.66 -10.37 30.30
C SER A 51 8.70 -9.51 29.57
N ILE A 52 9.80 -9.19 30.25
CA ILE A 52 10.96 -8.45 29.69
C ILE A 52 11.65 -9.21 28.51
N PHE A 53 11.15 -10.40 28.19
CA PHE A 53 11.64 -11.29 27.13
C PHE A 53 10.54 -11.74 26.13
N SER A 54 9.35 -11.14 26.09
CA SER A 54 8.40 -11.43 24.99
C SER A 54 8.95 -10.90 23.67
N ASN A 55 9.03 -11.76 22.64
CA ASN A 55 9.56 -11.33 21.35
C ASN A 55 8.52 -10.44 20.64
N LYS A 56 8.86 -9.17 20.44
CA LYS A 56 8.04 -8.17 19.73
C LYS A 56 7.62 -8.63 18.32
N GLU A 57 8.44 -9.47 17.68
CA GLU A 57 8.11 -10.12 16.41
C GLU A 57 6.95 -11.12 16.55
N GLN A 58 6.95 -11.94 17.60
CA GLN A 58 5.87 -12.89 17.91
C GLN A 58 4.54 -12.19 18.24
N GLU A 59 4.59 -11.02 18.89
CA GLU A 59 3.41 -10.16 19.09
C GLU A 59 2.82 -9.69 17.74
N TYR A 60 3.68 -9.38 16.76
CA TYR A 60 3.25 -9.01 15.41
C TYR A 60 2.75 -10.20 14.59
N GLU A 61 3.35 -11.39 14.70
CA GLU A 61 2.83 -12.63 14.11
C GLU A 61 1.43 -12.95 14.68
N GLN A 62 1.25 -12.84 16.00
CA GLN A 62 -0.04 -13.02 16.64
C GLN A 62 -1.07 -11.98 16.16
N ARG A 63 -0.69 -10.70 16.05
CA ARG A 63 -1.58 -9.64 15.51
C ARG A 63 -1.96 -9.92 14.06
N ALA A 64 -1.02 -10.36 13.21
CA ALA A 64 -1.30 -10.75 11.84
C ALA A 64 -2.25 -11.96 11.76
N LEU A 65 -2.02 -13.00 12.57
CA LEU A 65 -2.90 -14.17 12.66
C LEU A 65 -4.32 -13.80 13.14
N LEU A 66 -4.44 -12.91 14.12
CA LEU A 66 -5.74 -12.44 14.62
C LEU A 66 -6.49 -11.57 13.58
N LEU A 67 -5.78 -10.72 12.82
CA LEU A 67 -6.34 -10.01 11.68
C LEU A 67 -6.83 -10.98 10.59
N LYS A 68 -6.06 -12.02 10.27
CA LYS A 68 -6.47 -13.08 9.34
C LYS A 68 -7.73 -13.79 9.85
N LYS A 69 -7.84 -14.10 11.15
CA LYS A 69 -9.05 -14.71 11.73
C LYS A 69 -10.25 -13.76 11.70
N LEU A 70 -10.07 -12.46 11.93
CA LEU A 70 -11.11 -11.44 11.77
C LEU A 70 -11.60 -11.35 10.31
N ALA A 71 -10.69 -11.34 9.34
CA ALA A 71 -11.03 -11.37 7.92
C ALA A 71 -11.82 -12.65 7.57
N PHE A 72 -11.43 -13.82 8.09
CA PHE A 72 -12.18 -15.06 7.84
C PHE A 72 -13.59 -15.00 8.43
N VAL A 73 -13.76 -14.47 9.65
CA VAL A 73 -15.09 -14.32 10.28
C VAL A 73 -16.02 -13.42 9.46
N ILE A 74 -15.52 -12.29 8.95
CA ILE A 74 -16.29 -11.39 8.10
C ILE A 74 -16.59 -12.02 6.72
N LEU A 75 -15.73 -12.93 6.24
CA LEU A 75 -15.99 -13.72 5.02
C LEU A 75 -17.08 -14.79 5.24
N CYS A 76 -17.33 -15.23 6.47
CA CYS A 76 -18.39 -16.21 6.75
C CYS A 76 -19.77 -15.53 6.75
N SER A 77 -19.89 -14.42 7.47
CA SER A 77 -21.14 -13.69 7.78
C SER A 77 -21.86 -13.10 6.56
N GLU A 78 -23.20 -13.04 6.61
CA GLU A 78 -24.05 -12.41 5.58
C GLU A 78 -23.64 -10.96 5.26
N THR A 79 -24.07 -10.47 4.08
CA THR A 79 -23.73 -9.12 3.62
C THR A 79 -24.24 -8.08 4.61
N ASP A 80 -23.36 -7.15 5.00
CA ASP A 80 -23.59 -6.12 6.02
C ASP A 80 -23.93 -6.64 7.44
N GLN A 81 -23.81 -7.93 7.75
CA GLN A 81 -24.10 -8.47 9.09
C GLN A 81 -23.33 -7.74 10.22
N PHE A 82 -22.07 -7.39 9.97
CA PHE A 82 -21.22 -6.65 10.92
C PHE A 82 -21.24 -5.12 10.75
N HIS A 83 -22.19 -4.51 10.00
CA HIS A 83 -22.19 -3.06 9.73
C HIS A 83 -22.03 -2.17 10.98
N LYS A 84 -22.63 -2.58 12.10
CA LYS A 84 -22.56 -1.85 13.39
C LYS A 84 -21.15 -1.80 13.99
N HIS A 85 -20.30 -2.77 13.65
CA HIS A 85 -18.90 -2.88 14.10
C HIS A 85 -17.91 -2.26 13.10
N ILE A 86 -18.34 -1.80 11.93
CA ILE A 86 -17.43 -1.22 10.93
C ILE A 86 -16.60 -0.04 11.45
N PRO A 87 -17.10 0.88 12.31
CA PRO A 87 -16.24 1.89 12.93
C PRO A 87 -15.11 1.30 13.79
N GLU A 88 -15.43 0.28 14.59
CA GLU A 88 -14.49 -0.45 15.46
C GLU A 88 -13.45 -1.22 14.64
N ILE A 89 -13.89 -1.95 13.61
CA ILE A 89 -13.02 -2.65 12.66
C ILE A 89 -12.09 -1.66 11.95
N THR A 90 -12.63 -0.53 11.47
CA THR A 90 -11.84 0.53 10.81
C THR A 90 -10.77 1.11 11.74
N GLU A 91 -11.10 1.31 13.02
CA GLU A 91 -10.13 1.72 14.04
C GLU A 91 -9.01 0.68 14.20
N LYS A 92 -9.32 -0.62 14.37
CA LYS A 92 -8.29 -1.65 14.60
C LYS A 92 -7.44 -1.95 13.37
N LEU A 93 -7.98 -1.81 12.16
CA LEU A 93 -7.16 -1.79 10.94
C LEU A 93 -6.25 -0.54 10.91
N SER A 94 -6.78 0.64 11.23
CA SER A 94 -6.01 1.89 11.28
C SER A 94 -4.88 1.87 12.32
N GLU A 95 -5.11 1.32 13.51
CA GLU A 95 -4.07 1.07 14.52
C GLU A 95 -2.96 0.16 13.99
N SER A 96 -3.34 -0.91 13.28
CA SER A 96 -2.41 -1.92 12.76
C SER A 96 -1.53 -1.39 11.63
N LEU A 97 -1.98 -0.37 10.91
CA LEU A 97 -1.19 0.38 9.92
C LEU A 97 -0.30 1.47 10.55
N LYS A 98 -0.65 1.95 11.75
CA LYS A 98 0.04 3.05 12.45
C LYS A 98 1.07 2.57 13.49
N LEU A 99 1.54 1.33 13.36
CA LEU A 99 2.57 0.78 14.25
C LEU A 99 3.87 1.62 14.16
N PRO A 100 4.63 1.81 15.27
CA PRO A 100 5.87 2.62 15.28
C PRO A 100 7.03 2.07 14.43
N THR A 101 6.83 0.94 13.76
CA THR A 101 7.76 0.28 12.86
C THR A 101 6.90 -0.33 11.75
N SER A 102 7.30 -0.24 10.49
CA SER A 102 6.57 -0.93 9.40
C SER A 102 6.60 -2.43 9.65
N VAL A 103 5.46 -3.11 9.56
CA VAL A 103 5.40 -4.57 9.68
C VAL A 103 4.59 -5.16 8.52
N PRO A 104 5.23 -5.45 7.38
CA PRO A 104 4.60 -6.01 6.20
C PRO A 104 3.74 -7.26 6.42
N GLY A 105 4.11 -8.15 7.35
CA GLY A 105 3.28 -9.30 7.72
C GLY A 105 1.91 -8.90 8.30
N VAL A 106 1.86 -7.81 9.09
CA VAL A 106 0.60 -7.24 9.63
C VAL A 106 -0.15 -6.47 8.53
N GLN A 107 0.55 -5.63 7.76
CA GLN A 107 -0.06 -4.85 6.67
C GLN A 107 -0.69 -5.73 5.59
N ALA A 108 -0.08 -6.87 5.25
CA ALA A 108 -0.63 -7.84 4.30
C ALA A 108 -1.97 -8.42 4.78
N GLN A 109 -2.13 -8.67 6.09
CA GLN A 109 -3.40 -9.14 6.65
C GLN A 109 -4.43 -8.00 6.77
N VAL A 110 -4.01 -6.74 6.96
CA VAL A 110 -4.92 -5.59 6.82
C VAL A 110 -5.45 -5.47 5.38
N PHE A 111 -4.63 -5.74 4.36
CA PHE A 111 -5.09 -5.76 2.96
C PHE A 111 -6.02 -6.94 2.65
N LEU A 112 -5.85 -8.09 3.31
CA LEU A 112 -6.83 -9.18 3.27
C LEU A 112 -8.16 -8.77 3.93
N CYS A 113 -8.12 -8.13 5.10
CA CYS A 113 -9.31 -7.55 5.75
C CYS A 113 -10.03 -6.57 4.82
N PHE A 114 -9.30 -5.67 4.14
CA PHE A 114 -9.90 -4.75 3.18
C PHE A 114 -10.61 -5.49 2.04
N ARG A 115 -9.97 -6.49 1.39
CA ARG A 115 -10.62 -7.27 0.31
C ARG A 115 -11.91 -7.95 0.77
N VAL A 116 -11.91 -8.57 1.95
CA VAL A 116 -13.13 -9.18 2.52
C VAL A 116 -14.22 -8.14 2.81
N LEU A 117 -13.86 -7.00 3.41
CA LEU A 117 -14.82 -5.93 3.71
C LEU A 117 -15.48 -5.38 2.44
N LEU A 118 -14.71 -5.19 1.36
CA LEU A 118 -15.25 -4.76 0.07
C LEU A 118 -16.13 -5.83 -0.61
N LEU A 119 -15.91 -7.11 -0.32
CA LEU A 119 -16.77 -8.22 -0.79
C LEU A 119 -18.10 -8.31 0.00
N ARG A 120 -18.04 -8.20 1.33
CA ARG A 120 -19.15 -8.52 2.24
C ARG A 120 -19.87 -7.31 2.86
N MET A 121 -19.47 -6.07 2.53
CA MET A 121 -20.17 -4.85 2.96
C MET A 121 -20.72 -4.06 1.76
N SER A 122 -21.75 -3.25 2.01
CA SER A 122 -22.28 -2.25 1.08
C SER A 122 -21.36 -1.02 0.96
N PRO A 123 -21.39 -0.30 -0.18
CA PRO A 123 -20.51 0.84 -0.45
C PRO A 123 -20.55 1.94 0.61
N SER A 124 -21.72 2.18 1.20
CA SER A 124 -21.92 3.15 2.29
C SER A 124 -21.04 2.87 3.51
N ASN A 125 -20.90 1.59 3.88
CA ASN A 125 -20.18 1.18 5.09
C ASN A 125 -18.66 1.28 4.91
N VAL A 126 -18.14 1.00 3.71
CA VAL A 126 -16.69 1.05 3.40
C VAL A 126 -16.20 2.42 2.92
N THR A 127 -17.09 3.38 2.64
CA THR A 127 -16.73 4.70 2.08
C THR A 127 -15.73 5.47 2.95
N SER A 128 -15.87 5.43 4.28
CA SER A 128 -14.94 6.09 5.21
C SER A 128 -13.57 5.44 5.30
N MET A 129 -13.45 4.18 4.88
CA MET A 129 -12.18 3.42 4.88
C MET A 129 -11.30 3.74 3.67
N TRP A 130 -11.91 4.27 2.61
CA TRP A 130 -11.25 4.41 1.31
C TRP A 130 -9.96 5.25 1.29
N PRO A 131 -9.85 6.37 2.05
CA PRO A 131 -8.59 7.12 2.14
C PRO A 131 -7.42 6.30 2.71
N ASN A 132 -7.68 5.40 3.68
CA ASN A 132 -6.65 4.51 4.24
C ASN A 132 -6.26 3.40 3.25
N ILE A 133 -7.24 2.88 2.50
CA ILE A 133 -7.02 1.85 1.48
C ILE A 133 -6.11 2.40 0.37
N VAL A 134 -6.45 3.58 -0.17
CA VAL A 134 -5.67 4.19 -1.26
C VAL A 134 -4.29 4.63 -0.77
N SER A 135 -4.16 5.24 0.41
CA SER A 135 -2.86 5.75 0.88
C SER A 135 -1.84 4.63 1.09
N GLU A 136 -2.23 3.51 1.71
CA GLU A 136 -1.32 2.39 1.94
C GLU A 136 -1.07 1.58 0.65
N MET A 137 -2.03 1.50 -0.28
CA MET A 137 -1.78 0.96 -1.63
C MET A 137 -0.75 1.79 -2.40
N VAL A 138 -0.92 3.12 -2.46
CA VAL A 138 0.04 4.04 -3.09
C VAL A 138 1.43 3.92 -2.44
N GLN A 139 1.49 3.81 -1.11
CA GLN A 139 2.75 3.62 -0.39
C GLN A 139 3.49 2.33 -0.80
N VAL A 140 2.79 1.19 -0.90
CA VAL A 140 3.43 -0.07 -1.32
C VAL A 140 3.86 -0.03 -2.78
N PHE A 141 3.06 0.56 -3.67
CA PHE A 141 3.41 0.68 -5.09
C PHE A 141 4.62 1.62 -5.30
N LEU A 142 4.72 2.73 -4.56
CA LEU A 142 5.90 3.60 -4.57
C LEU A 142 7.18 2.88 -4.06
N LEU A 143 7.05 2.04 -3.04
CA LEU A 143 8.18 1.23 -2.53
C LEU A 143 8.58 0.13 -3.54
N MET A 144 7.65 -0.42 -4.32
CA MET A 144 7.95 -1.32 -5.45
C MET A 144 8.73 -0.58 -6.56
N GLU A 145 8.31 0.63 -6.94
CA GLU A 145 9.05 1.47 -7.88
C GLU A 145 10.47 1.78 -7.37
N GLN A 146 10.63 2.05 -6.07
CA GLN A 146 11.95 2.29 -5.47
C GLN A 146 12.86 1.07 -5.54
N ASP A 147 12.39 -0.12 -5.16
CA ASP A 147 13.22 -1.35 -5.17
C ASP A 147 13.55 -1.84 -6.59
N LEU A 148 12.75 -1.43 -7.60
CA LEU A 148 13.06 -1.63 -9.01
C LEU A 148 14.04 -0.56 -9.57
N SER A 149 14.07 0.65 -9.01
CA SER A 149 14.90 1.76 -9.52
C SER A 149 16.42 1.44 -9.55
N PRO A 150 17.16 1.90 -10.58
CA PRO A 150 18.60 1.59 -10.71
C PRO A 150 19.46 2.32 -9.65
N ASP A 151 19.12 3.56 -9.29
CA ASP A 151 19.84 4.37 -8.30
C ASP A 151 19.98 3.66 -6.94
N THR A 152 18.99 2.82 -6.60
CA THR A 152 18.97 2.07 -5.34
C THR A 152 20.07 1.01 -5.31
N ASP A 153 20.40 0.37 -6.42
CA ASP A 153 21.44 -0.66 -6.47
C ASP A 153 22.87 -0.07 -6.49
N ASP A 154 23.07 1.12 -7.08
CA ASP A 154 24.36 1.82 -7.01
C ASP A 154 24.61 2.49 -5.64
N ASN A 155 23.57 2.97 -4.95
CA ASN A 155 23.69 3.40 -3.55
C ASN A 155 24.06 2.22 -2.63
N ARG A 156 23.41 1.05 -2.82
CA ARG A 156 23.76 -0.20 -2.12
C ARG A 156 25.23 -0.60 -2.35
N ARG A 157 25.71 -0.52 -3.61
CA ARG A 157 27.13 -0.79 -3.95
C ARG A 157 28.10 0.15 -3.22
N ASN A 158 27.89 1.47 -3.29
CA ASN A 158 28.79 2.46 -2.68
C ASN A 158 28.92 2.28 -1.15
N GLN A 159 27.84 1.89 -0.47
CA GLN A 159 27.87 1.58 0.96
C GLN A 159 28.70 0.32 1.26
N SER A 160 28.58 -0.74 0.45
CA SER A 160 29.40 -1.96 0.60
C SER A 160 30.91 -1.72 0.42
N SER A 161 31.30 -0.76 -0.43
CA SER A 161 32.70 -0.40 -0.68
C SER A 161 33.30 0.60 0.31
N GLY A 162 32.50 1.24 1.16
CA GLY A 162 32.99 2.20 2.16
C GLY A 162 33.74 1.58 3.35
N GLY A 163 33.65 0.25 3.53
CA GLY A 163 34.03 -0.47 4.75
C GLY A 163 35.53 -0.69 5.02
N ARG A 164 36.46 0.14 4.53
CA ARG A 164 37.89 0.00 4.89
C ARG A 164 38.72 1.30 4.90
N ALA A 165 38.31 2.28 5.70
CA ALA A 165 39.23 3.32 6.16
C ALA A 165 40.04 2.80 7.36
N THR A 166 41.31 2.44 7.15
CA THR A 166 42.23 2.10 8.26
C THR A 166 42.62 3.37 9.02
N PRO A 167 42.52 3.40 10.37
CA PRO A 167 43.00 4.54 11.14
C PRO A 167 44.54 4.63 11.08
N PRO A 168 45.14 5.84 11.15
CA PRO A 168 46.59 5.98 11.23
C PRO A 168 47.10 5.57 12.61
N GLU A 169 48.05 4.65 12.68
CA GLU A 169 48.72 4.28 13.92
C GLU A 169 49.62 5.42 14.43
N SER A 170 49.47 5.78 15.71
CA SER A 170 50.33 6.73 16.38
C SER A 170 51.62 6.07 16.87
N VAL A 171 52.72 6.18 16.12
CA VAL A 171 54.04 5.70 16.55
C VAL A 171 54.95 6.88 16.92
N SER A 172 55.61 6.78 18.07
CA SER A 172 56.43 7.83 18.68
C SER A 172 57.83 7.95 18.08
N SER A 173 58.28 9.18 17.83
CA SER A 173 59.69 9.52 17.56
C SER A 173 60.60 9.16 18.76
N PRO A 174 61.94 9.09 18.56
CA PRO A 174 62.72 10.27 18.96
C PRO A 174 64.00 10.58 18.13
N THR A 175 64.46 11.83 18.26
CA THR A 175 65.86 12.33 18.10
C THR A 175 66.47 12.56 16.69
N SER A 176 66.74 13.84 16.42
CA SER A 176 67.57 14.49 15.36
C SER A 176 69.09 14.21 15.52
N PRO A 177 70.07 14.64 14.64
CA PRO A 177 70.03 15.85 13.80
C PRO A 177 70.83 15.95 12.45
N LEU A 178 70.27 16.76 11.52
CA LEU A 178 70.93 17.76 10.62
C LEU A 178 72.08 17.34 9.66
N PRO A 179 72.45 18.19 8.66
CA PRO A 179 71.61 18.88 7.67
C PRO A 179 72.17 18.72 6.22
N HIS A 180 71.50 19.28 5.19
CA HIS A 180 72.15 20.07 4.11
C HIS A 180 71.09 20.75 3.18
N TYR A 181 71.54 21.46 2.13
CA TYR A 181 70.88 22.65 1.55
C TYR A 181 70.32 22.50 0.11
N ARG A 182 69.63 23.57 -0.37
CA ARG A 182 69.13 23.87 -1.76
C ARG A 182 67.73 23.26 -2.05
N GLY A 183 66.68 23.98 -2.50
CA GLY A 183 66.55 25.09 -3.46
C GLY A 183 66.00 24.53 -4.80
N THR A 184 64.97 25.06 -5.50
CA THR A 184 64.30 26.39 -5.50
C THR A 184 62.92 26.37 -6.20
N ALA A 185 62.00 27.26 -5.78
CA ALA A 185 60.94 27.99 -6.54
C ALA A 185 59.88 27.29 -7.44
N GLY A 186 58.68 27.90 -7.50
CA GLY A 186 57.59 27.63 -8.46
C GLY A 186 56.39 26.83 -7.88
N SER A 187 55.12 27.24 -7.79
CA SER A 187 54.32 28.47 -8.01
C SER A 187 52.98 28.06 -8.65
N ALA A 188 51.88 28.18 -7.90
CA ALA A 188 50.46 28.29 -8.31
C ALA A 188 49.83 27.34 -9.37
N GLY A 189 48.68 26.74 -9.01
CA GLY A 189 47.79 26.04 -9.96
C GLY A 189 46.59 25.36 -9.31
N SER A 190 45.47 26.08 -9.11
CA SER A 190 44.27 25.54 -8.45
C SER A 190 43.44 24.64 -9.38
N ALA A 191 43.16 23.40 -8.96
CA ALA A 191 42.26 22.49 -9.66
C ALA A 191 40.84 22.49 -9.06
N SER A 192 39.97 23.36 -9.56
CA SER A 192 38.55 23.40 -9.15
C SER A 192 37.73 22.31 -9.83
N LYS A 193 37.14 21.39 -9.05
CA LYS A 193 36.14 20.44 -9.55
C LYS A 193 34.83 21.16 -9.88
N SER A 194 34.37 21.08 -11.12
CA SER A 194 33.00 21.48 -11.48
C SER A 194 32.00 20.48 -10.92
N SER A 195 30.94 20.97 -10.27
CA SER A 195 29.78 20.18 -9.86
C SER A 195 28.50 20.88 -10.31
N SER A 196 27.74 20.21 -11.18
CA SER A 196 26.55 20.77 -11.83
C SER A 196 25.32 20.61 -10.94
N VAL A 197 25.08 21.60 -10.07
CA VAL A 197 23.93 21.61 -9.15
C VAL A 197 22.61 21.88 -9.90
N LEU A 198 21.85 20.81 -10.14
CA LEU A 198 20.47 20.89 -10.61
C LEU A 198 19.55 21.45 -9.52
N LYS A 199 19.10 22.70 -9.71
CA LYS A 199 18.26 23.44 -8.75
C LYS A 199 16.80 23.00 -8.84
N LYS A 200 16.32 22.20 -7.88
CA LYS A 200 14.88 22.02 -7.64
C LYS A 200 14.23 23.38 -7.35
N LYS A 201 13.12 23.71 -8.03
CA LYS A 201 12.29 24.90 -7.76
C LYS A 201 10.94 24.48 -7.16
N PRO A 202 10.37 25.24 -6.20
CA PRO A 202 9.04 24.97 -5.66
C PRO A 202 7.93 25.43 -6.63
N TRP A 203 6.82 24.70 -6.65
CA TRP A 203 5.67 24.96 -7.49
C TRP A 203 4.83 26.17 -7.02
N ARG A 204 4.16 26.86 -7.94
CA ARG A 204 3.14 27.88 -7.65
C ARG A 204 1.78 27.42 -8.18
N LYS A 205 0.76 27.37 -7.33
CA LYS A 205 -0.64 27.16 -7.74
C LYS A 205 -1.13 28.34 -8.58
N SER A 206 -1.66 28.06 -9.77
CA SER A 206 -2.58 28.94 -10.48
C SER A 206 -4.03 28.53 -10.18
N ARG A 207 -5.01 29.43 -10.29
CA ARG A 207 -6.44 29.14 -10.08
C ARG A 207 -7.20 29.27 -11.40
N GLY A 208 -7.86 28.19 -11.82
CA GLY A 208 -8.93 28.24 -12.82
C GLY A 208 -10.29 28.24 -12.14
N SER A 209 -11.27 28.92 -12.73
CA SER A 209 -12.68 28.86 -12.31
C SER A 209 -13.42 27.72 -13.00
N PRO A 210 -14.40 27.07 -12.34
CA PRO A 210 -15.33 26.17 -13.01
C PRO A 210 -16.30 26.98 -13.89
N ASN A 211 -16.67 26.43 -15.05
CA ASN A 211 -17.65 27.04 -15.95
C ASN A 211 -18.96 26.23 -15.92
N ASN A 212 -20.11 26.90 -15.82
CA ASN A 212 -21.41 26.26 -15.66
C ASN A 212 -22.03 25.85 -17.01
N TYR A 213 -22.65 24.67 -17.06
CA TYR A 213 -23.66 24.32 -18.07
C TYR A 213 -24.87 23.65 -17.40
N ASN A 214 -26.08 24.08 -17.79
CA ASN A 214 -27.36 23.68 -17.21
C ASN A 214 -28.21 22.89 -18.22
N VAL A 215 -28.94 21.89 -17.73
CA VAL A 215 -30.12 21.26 -18.35
C VAL A 215 -31.08 20.97 -17.18
N ALA A 216 -32.14 21.77 -16.97
CA ALA A 216 -33.54 21.53 -17.39
C ALA A 216 -34.12 20.19 -16.86
N GLN A 217 -35.32 20.08 -16.24
CA GLN A 217 -36.49 20.97 -16.00
C GLN A 217 -37.38 20.32 -14.87
N ALA A 218 -38.50 20.83 -14.29
CA ALA A 218 -39.29 22.08 -14.32
C ALA A 218 -40.37 22.09 -13.18
N HIS A 219 -41.18 23.16 -13.10
CA HIS A 219 -42.54 23.30 -12.49
C HIS A 219 -42.76 23.52 -10.96
N GLY A 220 -43.68 24.47 -10.66
CA GLY A 220 -44.25 24.80 -9.32
C GLY A 220 -43.41 25.81 -8.51
N ILE A 221 -43.80 27.04 -8.14
CA ILE A 221 -45.11 27.67 -7.78
C ILE A 221 -45.73 26.93 -6.57
N GLU A 222 -45.97 27.54 -5.40
CA GLU A 222 -46.43 28.93 -5.12
C GLU A 222 -45.80 29.60 -3.87
N THR A 223 -46.26 30.82 -3.53
CA THR A 223 -45.94 31.60 -2.31
C THR A 223 -46.76 31.11 -1.08
N VAL A 224 -46.66 31.58 0.18
CA VAL A 224 -46.16 32.81 0.83
C VAL A 224 -45.76 32.49 2.29
N GLY A 225 -45.01 33.37 2.99
CA GLY A 225 -44.97 33.35 4.47
C GLY A 225 -43.75 34.01 5.10
N ALA A 226 -43.95 35.09 5.87
CA ALA A 226 -42.89 35.77 6.60
C ALA A 226 -43.08 35.66 8.12
N ALA A 227 -42.01 35.41 8.86
CA ALA A 227 -41.92 35.57 10.30
C ALA A 227 -40.51 36.00 10.70
N SER A 228 -40.38 36.99 11.58
CA SER A 228 -39.10 37.48 12.08
C SER A 228 -38.71 36.76 13.38
N GLY A 229 -37.42 36.45 13.55
CA GLY A 229 -36.91 35.70 14.70
C GLY A 229 -35.41 35.89 14.88
N ALA A 230 -35.01 37.01 15.49
CA ALA A 230 -33.60 37.30 15.77
C ALA A 230 -33.09 36.46 16.97
N GLY A 231 -32.44 35.33 16.68
CA GLY A 231 -31.72 34.52 17.67
C GLY A 231 -30.21 34.58 17.41
N SER A 232 -29.44 35.10 18.36
CA SER A 232 -27.97 35.19 18.23
C SER A 232 -27.33 33.81 18.42
N LEU A 233 -26.64 33.30 17.39
CA LEU A 233 -25.82 32.10 17.46
C LEU A 233 -24.48 32.36 16.76
N GLN A 234 -23.39 32.20 17.52
CA GLN A 234 -22.03 32.27 16.97
C GLN A 234 -21.75 31.02 16.14
N SER A 235 -21.57 31.19 14.83
CA SER A 235 -21.03 30.16 13.95
C SER A 235 -20.09 30.82 12.92
N SER A 236 -18.80 30.87 13.26
CA SER A 236 -17.75 31.23 12.31
C SER A 236 -17.47 30.01 11.42
N GLY A 237 -17.90 30.05 10.16
CA GLY A 237 -17.71 28.95 9.23
C GLY A 237 -16.28 28.82 8.72
N GLU A 238 -15.49 27.91 9.30
CA GLU A 238 -14.20 27.49 8.73
C GLU A 238 -14.39 26.49 7.58
N ILE A 239 -14.54 26.99 6.35
CA ILE A 239 -14.53 26.17 5.12
C ILE A 239 -13.16 26.25 4.46
N THR A 240 -12.11 25.75 5.13
CA THR A 240 -10.71 25.85 4.66
C THR A 240 -9.81 24.62 4.93
N THR A 241 -10.37 23.42 5.08
CA THR A 241 -9.62 22.21 5.51
C THR A 241 -9.44 21.08 4.47
N SER A 242 -9.78 21.27 3.19
CA SER A 242 -9.45 20.29 2.14
C SER A 242 -8.05 20.48 1.50
N SER A 243 -7.54 21.71 1.47
CA SER A 243 -6.26 22.06 0.80
C SER A 243 -5.01 21.96 1.68
N GLN A 244 -5.14 21.55 2.94
CA GLN A 244 -3.99 21.32 3.84
C GLN A 244 -3.65 19.83 4.02
N GLU A 245 -4.61 18.92 3.85
CA GLU A 245 -4.41 17.49 4.11
C GLU A 245 -3.36 16.88 3.16
N SER A 246 -3.49 17.17 1.85
CA SER A 246 -2.52 16.76 0.82
C SER A 246 -1.08 17.29 1.04
N CYS A 247 -0.87 18.28 1.92
CA CYS A 247 0.47 18.76 2.29
C CYS A 247 1.10 17.97 3.45
N ARG A 248 0.33 17.12 4.15
CA ARG A 248 0.84 16.26 5.24
C ARG A 248 1.53 15.00 4.70
N ASP A 249 1.06 14.46 3.59
CA ASP A 249 1.56 13.18 3.02
C ASP A 249 3.04 13.24 2.61
N SER A 250 3.50 14.40 2.11
CA SER A 250 4.91 14.63 1.79
C SER A 250 5.85 14.45 3.00
N ASN A 251 5.33 14.51 4.23
CA ASN A 251 6.09 14.31 5.46
C ASN A 251 5.87 12.93 6.11
N ARG A 252 5.07 12.03 5.49
CA ARG A 252 5.14 10.58 5.76
C ARG A 252 6.18 9.88 4.87
N LEU A 253 6.37 10.37 3.63
CA LEU A 253 7.39 9.85 2.70
C LEU A 253 8.82 9.93 3.27
N SER A 254 9.12 10.94 4.08
CA SER A 254 10.39 11.11 4.80
C SER A 254 10.61 10.12 5.95
N GLY A 255 9.61 9.29 6.30
CA GLY A 255 9.74 8.17 7.23
C GLY A 255 10.02 6.81 6.56
N LEU A 256 10.07 6.75 5.22
CA LEU A 256 10.28 5.53 4.44
C LEU A 256 11.77 5.12 4.33
N ASP A 257 12.47 5.06 5.46
CA ASP A 257 13.81 4.46 5.49
C ASP A 257 13.68 2.94 5.68
N TRP A 258 14.45 2.17 4.90
CA TRP A 258 14.47 0.70 4.90
C TRP A 258 15.04 0.10 6.20
N THR A 259 15.31 0.95 7.20
CA THR A 259 15.61 0.65 8.62
C THR A 259 14.99 -0.64 9.16
N TRP A 260 13.68 -0.88 9.03
CA TRP A 260 13.08 -2.13 9.53
C TRP A 260 13.69 -3.37 8.90
N VAL A 261 13.85 -3.38 7.57
CA VAL A 261 14.43 -4.51 6.82
C VAL A 261 15.91 -4.71 7.18
N MET A 262 16.66 -3.62 7.36
CA MET A 262 18.08 -3.66 7.73
C MET A 262 18.32 -3.95 9.22
N SER A 263 17.35 -3.69 10.10
CA SER A 263 17.44 -3.97 11.54
C SER A 263 17.05 -5.41 11.89
N SER A 264 16.23 -6.05 11.06
CA SER A 264 15.69 -7.39 11.30
C SER A 264 16.43 -8.51 10.57
N SER A 265 17.45 -8.22 9.75
CA SER A 265 18.05 -9.24 8.88
C SER A 265 19.58 -9.31 8.92
N ASN A 266 20.10 -10.54 8.84
CA ASN A 266 21.55 -10.83 8.88
C ASN A 266 22.21 -10.66 7.49
N GLY A 267 21.88 -9.56 6.79
CA GLY A 267 22.46 -9.20 5.49
C GLY A 267 21.71 -9.64 4.22
N THR A 268 20.43 -10.03 4.31
CA THR A 268 19.60 -10.35 3.13
C THR A 268 19.06 -9.10 2.43
N GLN A 269 18.97 -9.13 1.09
CA GLN A 269 18.44 -8.00 0.31
C GLN A 269 16.94 -7.76 0.59
N PRO A 270 16.47 -6.50 0.66
CA PRO A 270 15.06 -6.18 0.89
C PRO A 270 14.10 -6.85 -0.09
N SER A 271 14.48 -6.88 -1.37
CA SER A 271 13.75 -7.52 -2.48
C SER A 271 13.51 -9.02 -2.34
N GLN A 272 14.13 -9.68 -1.35
CA GLN A 272 14.04 -11.12 -1.10
C GLN A 272 13.38 -11.46 0.25
N HIS A 273 12.96 -10.45 1.04
CA HIS A 273 12.40 -10.71 2.36
C HIS A 273 10.95 -11.25 2.26
N PRO A 274 10.62 -12.44 2.82
CA PRO A 274 9.33 -13.10 2.58
C PRO A 274 8.11 -12.26 2.95
N HIS A 275 8.15 -11.54 4.08
CA HIS A 275 7.03 -10.67 4.49
C HIS A 275 6.87 -9.43 3.60
N TRP A 276 7.94 -8.95 2.95
CA TRP A 276 7.86 -7.84 2.00
C TRP A 276 7.22 -8.31 0.69
N LEU A 277 7.68 -9.45 0.15
CA LEU A 277 7.06 -10.13 -0.99
C LEU A 277 5.57 -10.44 -0.73
N GLN A 278 5.21 -10.84 0.49
CA GLN A 278 3.82 -11.06 0.91
C GLN A 278 2.98 -9.78 0.88
N LEU A 279 3.52 -8.63 1.33
CA LEU A 279 2.82 -7.34 1.28
C LEU A 279 2.67 -6.83 -0.16
N GLN A 280 3.71 -6.96 -0.99
CA GLN A 280 3.63 -6.62 -2.42
C GLN A 280 2.52 -7.44 -3.11
N LEU A 281 2.50 -8.76 -2.89
CA LEU A 281 1.45 -9.64 -3.41
C LEU A 281 0.06 -9.27 -2.88
N ALA A 282 -0.08 -8.94 -1.60
CA ALA A 282 -1.35 -8.53 -1.00
C ALA A 282 -1.86 -7.19 -1.58
N ALA A 283 -0.98 -6.22 -1.83
CA ALA A 283 -1.32 -4.93 -2.43
C ALA A 283 -1.81 -5.11 -3.88
N VAL A 284 -1.15 -6.00 -4.63
CA VAL A 284 -1.51 -6.32 -6.01
C VAL A 284 -2.80 -7.14 -6.08
N LYS A 285 -3.03 -8.08 -5.15
CA LYS A 285 -4.33 -8.79 -5.00
C LYS A 285 -5.48 -7.86 -4.62
N LEU A 286 -5.22 -6.80 -3.86
CA LEU A 286 -6.20 -5.76 -3.54
C LEU A 286 -6.50 -4.87 -4.76
N LEU A 287 -5.49 -4.55 -5.59
CA LEU A 287 -5.71 -3.86 -6.86
C LEU A 287 -6.49 -4.73 -7.85
N ASP A 288 -6.12 -5.99 -8.06
CA ASP A 288 -6.85 -6.93 -8.95
C ASP A 288 -8.31 -7.07 -8.54
N PHE A 289 -8.57 -7.24 -7.24
CA PHE A 289 -9.91 -7.29 -6.70
C PHE A 289 -10.69 -5.99 -6.95
N ALA A 290 -10.07 -4.82 -6.72
CA ALA A 290 -10.71 -3.52 -6.96
C ALA A 290 -10.96 -3.22 -8.45
N LEU A 291 -10.11 -3.71 -9.35
CA LEU A 291 -10.26 -3.60 -10.81
C LEU A 291 -11.40 -4.47 -11.36
N ASN A 292 -11.72 -5.57 -10.69
CA ASN A 292 -12.78 -6.53 -11.09
C ASN A 292 -14.11 -6.32 -10.35
N LEU A 293 -14.16 -5.57 -9.25
CA LEU A 293 -15.41 -5.35 -8.51
C LEU A 293 -16.33 -4.37 -9.29
N PRO A 294 -17.64 -4.64 -9.42
CA PRO A 294 -18.56 -3.76 -10.14
C PRO A 294 -18.54 -2.32 -9.65
N ALA A 295 -18.67 -1.35 -10.57
CA ALA A 295 -18.52 0.07 -10.27
C ALA A 295 -19.57 0.59 -9.27
N GLU A 296 -20.75 -0.02 -9.24
CA GLU A 296 -21.84 0.23 -8.30
C GLU A 296 -21.48 -0.25 -6.87
N ARG A 297 -20.67 -1.30 -6.77
CA ARG A 297 -20.12 -1.81 -5.51
C ARG A 297 -18.86 -1.08 -5.06
N LEU A 298 -18.15 -0.42 -5.98
CA LEU A 298 -16.90 0.30 -5.69
C LEU A 298 -16.83 1.70 -6.36
N PRO A 299 -17.82 2.59 -6.15
CA PRO A 299 -17.86 3.89 -6.82
C PRO A 299 -16.69 4.79 -6.40
N GLN A 300 -16.22 4.66 -5.16
CA GLN A 300 -15.06 5.38 -4.64
C GLN A 300 -13.78 5.04 -5.43
N PHE A 301 -13.55 3.77 -5.81
CA PHE A 301 -12.34 3.41 -6.56
C PHE A 301 -12.27 4.09 -7.93
N GLN A 302 -13.39 4.36 -8.59
CA GLN A 302 -13.38 5.01 -9.91
C GLN A 302 -12.74 6.41 -9.85
N MET A 303 -12.86 7.12 -8.72
CA MET A 303 -12.19 8.41 -8.49
C MET A 303 -10.68 8.33 -8.24
N TYR A 304 -10.14 7.12 -8.00
CA TYR A 304 -8.71 6.86 -7.75
C TYR A 304 -8.08 5.89 -8.76
N ARG A 305 -8.87 5.27 -9.65
CA ARG A 305 -8.43 4.25 -10.62
C ARG A 305 -7.28 4.76 -11.50
N TRP A 306 -7.35 6.02 -11.93
CA TRP A 306 -6.34 6.73 -12.71
C TRP A 306 -4.95 6.74 -12.06
N ALA A 307 -4.85 6.67 -10.72
CA ALA A 307 -3.58 6.61 -10.02
C ALA A 307 -2.86 5.28 -10.30
N PHE A 308 -3.61 4.20 -10.47
CA PHE A 308 -3.10 2.84 -10.59
C PHE A 308 -2.98 2.37 -12.04
N VAL A 309 -4.04 2.54 -12.86
CA VAL A 309 -4.10 2.07 -14.26
C VAL A 309 -4.54 3.20 -15.21
N GLY A 310 -4.11 3.12 -16.46
CA GLY A 310 -4.46 4.10 -17.49
C GLY A 310 -5.91 3.98 -17.99
N SER A 311 -6.43 5.07 -18.55
CA SER A 311 -7.67 5.07 -19.33
C SER A 311 -7.42 4.50 -20.73
N ALA A 312 -8.30 3.63 -21.21
CA ALA A 312 -8.16 3.02 -22.55
C ALA A 312 -8.30 4.04 -23.71
N ASP A 313 -8.97 5.16 -23.44
CA ASP A 313 -9.32 6.19 -24.43
C ASP A 313 -8.10 6.89 -25.08
N GLY A 314 -6.90 6.74 -24.49
CA GLY A 314 -5.65 7.26 -25.06
C GLY A 314 -5.17 6.55 -26.34
N ALA A 315 -5.83 5.46 -26.75
CA ALA A 315 -5.44 4.66 -27.92
C ALA A 315 -6.07 5.12 -29.25
N SER A 316 -6.96 6.14 -29.25
CA SER A 316 -7.74 6.49 -30.43
C SER A 316 -8.08 7.98 -30.58
N ASP A 317 -7.11 8.77 -31.07
CA ASP A 317 -7.36 9.49 -32.33
C ASP A 317 -6.04 9.72 -33.09
N SER A 318 -6.01 9.31 -34.36
CA SER A 318 -4.91 9.60 -35.28
C SER A 318 -5.40 10.61 -36.33
N SER A 319 -5.75 11.82 -35.86
CA SER A 319 -6.17 12.93 -36.70
C SER A 319 -5.22 14.14 -36.56
N ASP A 320 -4.87 14.75 -37.69
CA ASP A 320 -3.85 15.80 -37.74
C ASP A 320 -4.36 17.14 -37.19
N HIS A 321 -4.06 17.47 -35.93
CA HIS A 321 -4.10 18.88 -35.49
C HIS A 321 -3.16 19.23 -34.33
N LEU A 322 -2.17 20.08 -34.65
CA LEU A 322 -1.43 21.07 -33.83
C LEU A 322 -0.99 20.68 -32.40
N PRO A 323 0.30 20.85 -32.02
CA PRO A 323 0.76 20.61 -30.65
C PRO A 323 0.19 21.65 -29.67
N SER A 324 -0.98 21.36 -29.11
CA SER A 324 -1.42 21.92 -27.84
C SER A 324 -0.40 21.54 -26.76
N HIS A 325 -0.27 22.38 -25.73
CA HIS A 325 0.66 22.10 -24.64
C HIS A 325 0.27 20.80 -23.95
N SER A 326 1.07 19.75 -24.17
CA SER A 326 0.94 18.48 -23.46
C SER A 326 0.92 18.76 -21.97
N SER A 327 -0.10 18.26 -21.29
CA SER A 327 0.03 17.96 -19.87
C SER A 327 1.30 17.12 -19.66
N GLU A 328 1.99 17.32 -18.54
CA GLU A 328 2.97 16.32 -18.09
C GLU A 328 2.17 15.10 -17.65
N ASP A 329 1.82 14.25 -18.63
CA ASP A 329 0.76 13.27 -18.49
C ASP A 329 1.05 12.31 -17.33
N PHE A 330 0.10 12.22 -16.41
CA PHE A 330 0.28 11.45 -15.19
C PHE A 330 0.42 9.96 -15.55
N VAL A 331 1.61 9.39 -15.29
CA VAL A 331 1.87 7.98 -15.53
C VAL A 331 1.36 7.15 -14.35
N PRO A 332 0.42 6.22 -14.53
CA PRO A 332 -0.11 5.39 -13.44
C PRO A 332 0.93 4.46 -12.83
N HIS A 333 0.74 4.08 -11.56
CA HIS A 333 1.69 3.24 -10.82
C HIS A 333 1.96 1.90 -11.50
N VAL A 334 0.94 1.23 -12.07
CA VAL A 334 1.14 -0.03 -12.80
C VAL A 334 2.06 0.16 -14.00
N THR A 335 1.87 1.22 -14.79
CA THR A 335 2.69 1.52 -15.96
C THR A 335 4.12 1.90 -15.57
N ARG A 336 4.32 2.66 -14.49
CA ARG A 336 5.66 2.94 -13.93
C ARG A 336 6.36 1.66 -13.47
N ILE A 337 5.67 0.79 -12.73
CA ILE A 337 6.22 -0.50 -12.28
C ILE A 337 6.55 -1.39 -13.47
N ALA A 338 5.65 -1.57 -14.45
CA ALA A 338 5.90 -2.38 -15.64
C ALA A 338 7.16 -1.94 -16.39
N ASN A 339 7.29 -0.63 -16.67
CA ASN A 339 8.47 -0.07 -17.34
C ASN A 339 9.76 -0.31 -16.52
N LEU A 340 9.72 -0.17 -15.20
CA LEU A 340 10.86 -0.44 -14.32
C LEU A 340 11.22 -1.93 -14.26
N MET A 341 10.23 -2.83 -14.35
CA MET A 341 10.46 -4.28 -14.45
C MET A 341 11.07 -4.66 -15.81
N ASP A 342 10.58 -4.11 -16.92
CA ASP A 342 11.16 -4.32 -18.25
C ASP A 342 12.60 -3.79 -18.33
N LEU A 343 12.93 -2.68 -17.64
CA LEU A 343 14.29 -2.16 -17.51
C LEU A 343 15.20 -3.04 -16.64
N LYS A 344 14.67 -3.66 -15.57
CA LYS A 344 15.47 -4.45 -14.61
C LYS A 344 15.63 -5.92 -15.00
N PHE A 345 14.66 -6.49 -15.72
CA PHE A 345 14.60 -7.91 -16.05
C PHE A 345 14.58 -8.21 -17.56
N GLY A 346 14.44 -7.19 -18.41
CA GLY A 346 14.17 -7.32 -19.84
C GLY A 346 12.66 -7.42 -20.14
N PRO A 347 12.21 -7.15 -21.38
CA PRO A 347 10.78 -7.09 -21.71
C PRO A 347 10.02 -8.39 -21.43
N CYS A 348 8.86 -8.29 -20.77
CA CYS A 348 8.05 -9.47 -20.46
C CYS A 348 7.56 -10.18 -21.73
N SER A 349 8.00 -11.43 -21.95
CA SER A 349 7.63 -12.21 -23.15
C SER A 349 6.21 -12.79 -23.12
N THR A 350 5.53 -12.76 -21.96
CA THR A 350 4.19 -13.32 -21.76
C THR A 350 3.40 -12.47 -20.77
N SER A 351 2.51 -11.60 -21.25
CA SER A 351 1.56 -10.87 -20.41
C SER A 351 0.40 -11.76 -19.96
N SER A 352 -0.09 -11.60 -18.73
CA SER A 352 -1.20 -12.38 -18.15
C SER A 352 -2.17 -11.48 -17.37
N PRO A 353 -3.50 -11.58 -17.58
CA PRO A 353 -4.49 -10.95 -16.69
C PRO A 353 -4.56 -11.61 -15.31
N SER A 354 -4.13 -12.87 -15.22
CA SER A 354 -4.18 -13.65 -13.98
C SER A 354 -2.89 -13.50 -13.18
N LEU A 355 -3.03 -13.21 -11.89
CA LEU A 355 -1.97 -13.34 -10.89
C LEU A 355 -1.52 -14.81 -10.75
N PRO A 356 -0.28 -15.07 -10.28
CA PRO A 356 0.19 -16.42 -10.02
C PRO A 356 -0.77 -17.15 -9.05
N SER A 357 -1.13 -18.39 -9.38
CA SER A 357 -2.09 -19.23 -8.63
C SER A 357 -1.63 -19.65 -7.23
N ASN A 358 -0.45 -19.18 -6.81
CA ASN A 358 0.16 -19.47 -5.53
C ASN A 358 -0.25 -18.39 -4.52
N SER A 359 -0.44 -18.76 -3.25
CA SER A 359 -0.63 -17.79 -2.17
C SER A 359 0.66 -17.00 -1.83
N THR A 360 1.80 -17.35 -2.45
CA THR A 360 3.13 -16.76 -2.24
C THR A 360 3.87 -16.53 -3.57
N ILE A 361 4.76 -15.53 -3.59
CA ILE A 361 5.74 -15.29 -4.65
C ILE A 361 7.16 -15.48 -4.09
N LYS A 362 8.10 -15.86 -4.94
CA LYS A 362 9.53 -16.05 -4.64
C LYS A 362 10.34 -14.80 -4.97
N SER A 363 9.87 -13.99 -5.91
CA SER A 363 10.51 -12.76 -6.34
C SER A 363 9.47 -11.72 -6.78
N LEU A 364 9.87 -10.45 -6.82
CA LEU A 364 9.04 -9.39 -7.41
C LEU A 364 8.79 -9.62 -8.91
N GLN A 365 9.70 -10.31 -9.62
CA GLN A 365 9.56 -10.67 -11.04
C GLN A 365 8.39 -11.62 -11.30
N ASP A 366 7.93 -12.38 -10.30
CA ASP A 366 6.77 -13.28 -10.40
C ASP A 366 5.47 -12.52 -10.72
N LEU A 367 5.43 -11.20 -10.48
CA LEU A 367 4.30 -10.31 -10.78
C LEU A 367 4.41 -9.61 -12.15
N HIS A 368 5.54 -9.76 -12.86
CA HIS A 368 5.83 -9.05 -14.11
C HIS A 368 4.78 -9.29 -15.21
N PRO A 369 4.28 -10.53 -15.46
CA PRO A 369 3.22 -10.77 -16.45
C PRO A 369 1.95 -9.96 -16.22
N PHE A 370 1.60 -9.70 -14.96
CA PHE A 370 0.41 -8.95 -14.56
C PHE A 370 0.60 -7.45 -14.72
N PHE A 371 1.76 -6.92 -14.31
CA PHE A 371 2.10 -5.52 -14.53
C PHE A 371 2.21 -5.17 -16.01
N SER A 372 2.86 -6.00 -16.82
CA SER A 372 2.93 -5.78 -18.28
C SER A 372 1.57 -5.96 -18.97
N HIS A 373 0.67 -6.82 -18.47
CA HIS A 373 -0.70 -6.91 -19.00
C HIS A 373 -1.51 -5.63 -18.73
N LEU A 374 -1.62 -5.21 -17.47
CA LEU A 374 -2.39 -4.03 -17.10
C LEU A 374 -1.75 -2.72 -17.59
N GLY A 375 -0.42 -2.66 -17.70
CA GLY A 375 0.32 -1.47 -18.14
C GLY A 375 0.04 -1.06 -19.60
N VAL A 376 -0.38 -2.01 -20.44
CA VAL A 376 -0.77 -1.78 -21.86
C VAL A 376 -2.27 -1.46 -21.99
N GLY A 377 -3.05 -1.51 -20.90
CA GLY A 377 -4.47 -1.12 -20.89
C GLY A 377 -5.44 -2.12 -21.54
N LEU A 378 -4.96 -3.27 -22.02
CA LEU A 378 -5.73 -4.30 -22.74
C LEU A 378 -6.61 -5.16 -21.81
N GLN A 379 -7.55 -4.53 -21.08
CA GLN A 379 -8.58 -5.28 -20.36
C GLN A 379 -9.58 -5.88 -21.36
N ASP A 380 -9.53 -7.21 -21.53
CA ASP A 380 -10.47 -7.98 -22.34
C ASP A 380 -11.87 -7.95 -21.68
N PRO A 381 -12.87 -7.27 -22.28
CA PRO A 381 -14.19 -7.12 -21.67
C PRO A 381 -14.97 -8.44 -21.60
N THR A 382 -14.48 -9.52 -22.23
CA THR A 382 -15.09 -10.86 -22.16
C THR A 382 -14.59 -11.69 -20.97
N LYS A 383 -13.65 -11.18 -20.16
CA LYS A 383 -13.01 -11.90 -19.04
C LYS A 383 -13.13 -11.18 -17.69
N THR A 384 -14.26 -10.54 -17.41
CA THR A 384 -14.55 -10.00 -16.07
C THR A 384 -14.81 -11.15 -15.07
N LYS A 385 -14.16 -11.12 -13.90
CA LYS A 385 -14.44 -12.08 -12.81
C LYS A 385 -15.84 -11.86 -12.25
N THR A 386 -16.57 -12.93 -11.91
CA THR A 386 -17.81 -12.79 -11.16
C THR A 386 -17.54 -12.52 -9.67
N ILE A 387 -18.55 -12.10 -8.92
CA ILE A 387 -18.45 -11.98 -7.44
C ILE A 387 -18.07 -13.33 -6.80
N GLN A 388 -18.52 -14.46 -7.37
CA GLN A 388 -18.19 -15.81 -6.86
C GLN A 388 -16.74 -16.21 -7.15
N ASP A 389 -16.17 -15.75 -8.27
CA ASP A 389 -14.74 -15.94 -8.57
C ASP A 389 -13.88 -15.10 -7.63
N LEU A 390 -14.26 -13.85 -7.39
CA LEU A 390 -13.56 -12.95 -6.46
C LEU A 390 -13.60 -13.44 -5.00
N GLU A 391 -14.72 -14.05 -4.59
CA GLU A 391 -14.85 -14.73 -3.29
C GLU A 391 -13.94 -15.97 -3.21
N LYS A 392 -13.92 -16.80 -4.24
CA LYS A 392 -13.07 -17.99 -4.33
C LYS A 392 -11.57 -17.63 -4.35
N ASP A 393 -11.18 -16.54 -5.01
CA ASP A 393 -9.81 -16.02 -4.98
C ASP A 393 -9.41 -15.60 -3.55
N ILE A 394 -10.32 -14.92 -2.84
CA ILE A 394 -10.12 -14.53 -1.43
C ILE A 394 -10.00 -15.75 -0.51
N GLU A 395 -10.78 -16.81 -0.71
CA GLU A 395 -10.71 -18.05 0.08
C GLU A 395 -9.36 -18.75 -0.03
N VAL A 396 -8.78 -18.80 -1.24
CA VAL A 396 -7.47 -19.43 -1.47
C VAL A 396 -6.37 -18.69 -0.70
N ASP A 397 -6.51 -17.38 -0.48
CA ASP A 397 -5.57 -16.59 0.34
C ASP A 397 -5.67 -16.88 1.85
N PHE A 398 -6.74 -17.54 2.32
CA PHE A 398 -6.79 -18.04 3.69
C PHE A 398 -5.97 -19.33 3.87
N LEU A 399 -5.85 -20.17 2.85
CA LEU A 399 -5.23 -21.49 2.99
C LEU A 399 -3.72 -21.43 3.23
N GLU A 400 -3.24 -22.27 4.14
CA GLU A 400 -1.82 -22.45 4.43
C GLU A 400 -1.36 -23.85 3.97
N PRO A 401 -0.07 -24.01 3.59
CA PRO A 401 0.45 -25.30 3.18
C PRO A 401 0.25 -26.37 4.26
N LEU A 402 -0.30 -27.52 3.86
CA LEU A 402 -0.36 -28.68 4.74
C LEU A 402 1.07 -29.13 5.10
N PRO A 403 1.33 -29.52 6.36
CA PRO A 403 2.62 -30.05 6.76
C PRO A 403 2.93 -31.33 5.99
N LEU A 404 4.14 -31.40 5.43
CA LEU A 404 4.66 -32.61 4.80
C LEU A 404 4.78 -33.72 5.86
N LYS A 405 4.32 -34.93 5.51
CA LYS A 405 4.30 -36.11 6.37
C LYS A 405 5.51 -37.01 6.13
#